data_AF-A0A7X9M2S7-F1
#
_entry.id   AF-A0A7X9M2S7-F1
#
_cell.length_a   1.000
_cell.length_b   1.000
_cell.length_c   1.000
_cell.angle_alpha   90.00
_cell.angle_beta   90.00
_cell.angle_gamma   90.00
#
_symmetry.space_group_name_H-M   'P 1'
#
loop_
_entity.id
_entity.type
_entity.pdbx_description
1 polymer ?
#
loop_
_entity_poly.entity_id
_entity_poly.type
_entity_poly.pdbx_seq_one_letter_code
_entity_poly.pdbx_strand_id
1 'polypeptide(L)'
;MKTSVVSKEYLNLQKEIIKLQEQWKKNINPDTVKPNYDQAVLEAGAPIAAFTAIDFDISLFLQWIDELKGVLLKNNPQLEVEFDKLVKLLNEKTAVLWLEEAYALNHVYFNEFAEQHGLVAWLPPFLAETALRPYLQLIAEKVQPRLNAAEKGAAVPGCGCPVCGEPVRLGQIEGKGQKVLHCPRCTAYWLDKKISCSHCGNDDHTTIQFLTIEGDASSQIHVCDKCKGYTKVIDTRQHLEKPSTSLLDLKTIHLDYIAQEQGYSVTGNIQSDDKTN
;
A
#
# COMPACT_ATOMS: atom_id res chain seq x y z
N MET A 1 -2.39 22.23 -18.31
CA MET A 1 -2.60 22.49 -16.86
C MET A 1 -2.71 21.14 -16.19
N LYS A 2 -1.79 20.78 -15.29
CA LYS A 2 -1.91 19.56 -14.47
C LYS A 2 -2.97 19.81 -13.40
N THR A 3 -4.24 19.73 -13.77
CA THR A 3 -5.32 19.70 -12.78
C THR A 3 -5.25 18.32 -12.15
N SER A 4 -4.68 18.24 -10.94
CA SER A 4 -4.77 17.00 -10.17
C SER A 4 -6.25 16.63 -10.04
N VAL A 5 -6.59 15.39 -10.39
CA VAL A 5 -7.96 14.87 -10.21
C VAL A 5 -8.36 14.74 -8.74
N VAL A 6 -7.40 14.94 -7.84
CA VAL A 6 -7.57 14.90 -6.40
C VAL A 6 -7.71 16.34 -5.88
N SER A 7 -8.74 16.60 -5.08
CA SER A 7 -8.95 17.92 -4.50
C SER A 7 -7.79 18.35 -3.60
N LYS A 8 -7.55 19.67 -3.49
CA LYS A 8 -6.48 20.21 -2.64
C LYS A 8 -6.73 19.87 -1.17
N GLU A 9 -8.00 19.89 -0.77
CA GLU A 9 -8.50 19.55 0.55
C GLU A 9 -8.12 18.11 0.90
N TYR A 10 -8.40 17.16 0.01
CA TYR A 10 -8.05 15.75 0.23
C TYR A 10 -6.54 15.52 0.23
N LEU A 11 -5.79 16.20 -0.65
CA LEU A 11 -4.32 16.13 -0.62
C LEU A 11 -3.74 16.66 0.71
N ASN A 12 -4.32 17.70 1.27
CA ASN A 12 -3.89 18.24 2.56
C ASN A 12 -4.24 17.29 3.71
N LEU A 13 -5.44 16.69 3.71
CA LEU A 13 -5.82 15.66 4.67
C LEU A 13 -4.81 14.49 4.65
N GLN A 14 -4.45 14.00 3.46
CA GLN A 14 -3.50 12.89 3.33
C GLN A 14 -2.09 13.26 3.79
N LYS A 15 -1.65 14.50 3.60
CA LYS A 15 -0.39 15.00 4.18
C LYS A 15 -0.43 15.04 5.70
N GLU A 16 -1.55 15.47 6.30
CA GLU A 16 -1.72 15.48 7.76
C GLU A 16 -1.65 14.05 8.32
N ILE A 17 -2.33 13.09 7.68
CA ILE A 17 -2.30 11.67 8.07
C ILE A 17 -0.89 11.08 7.95
N ILE A 18 -0.18 11.32 6.84
CA ILE A 18 1.19 10.82 6.65
C ILE A 18 2.13 11.39 7.72
N LYS A 19 2.02 12.69 8.01
CA LYS A 19 2.81 13.32 9.07
C LYS A 19 2.52 12.70 10.44
N LEU A 20 1.26 12.38 10.71
CA LEU A 20 0.83 11.73 11.94
C LEU A 20 1.44 10.32 12.05
N GLN A 21 1.41 9.53 10.98
CA GLN A 21 2.07 8.21 10.91
C GLN A 21 3.58 8.27 11.12
N GLU A 22 4.25 9.29 10.55
CA GLU A 22 5.69 9.50 10.78
C GLU A 22 6.00 9.81 12.25
N GLN A 23 5.13 10.54 12.94
CA GLN A 23 5.26 10.83 14.37
C GLN A 23 5.01 9.57 15.20
N TRP A 24 3.95 8.83 14.90
CA TRP A 24 3.64 7.55 15.54
C TRP A 24 4.77 6.54 15.44
N LYS A 25 5.32 6.35 14.24
CA LYS A 25 6.43 5.42 14.02
C LYS A 25 7.65 5.75 14.88
N LYS A 26 7.96 7.03 15.10
CA LYS A 26 9.08 7.46 15.97
C LYS A 26 8.88 7.07 17.44
N ASN A 27 7.64 6.87 17.86
CA ASN A 27 7.29 6.50 19.23
C ASN A 27 7.23 4.97 19.43
N ILE A 28 7.35 4.18 18.36
CA ILE A 28 7.39 2.72 18.46
C ILE A 28 8.79 2.31 18.91
N ASN A 29 8.88 1.49 19.97
CA ASN A 29 10.12 0.81 20.30
C ASN A 29 10.47 -0.17 19.16
N PRO A 30 11.61 -0.02 18.45
CA PRO A 30 11.97 -0.90 17.34
C PRO A 30 11.96 -2.38 17.70
N ASP A 31 12.27 -2.76 18.95
CA ASP A 31 12.36 -4.15 19.39
C ASP A 31 11.00 -4.87 19.49
N THR A 32 9.89 -4.14 19.40
CA THR A 32 8.54 -4.70 19.31
C THR A 32 8.31 -5.47 18.02
N VAL A 33 9.04 -5.13 16.95
CA VAL A 33 8.90 -5.74 15.62
C VAL A 33 10.07 -6.69 15.37
N LYS A 34 9.80 -7.98 15.21
CA LYS A 34 10.81 -9.03 15.00
C LYS A 34 10.48 -9.82 13.72
N PRO A 35 10.96 -9.35 12.56
CA PRO A 35 10.73 -10.06 11.30
C PRO A 35 11.40 -11.43 11.31
N ASN A 36 10.68 -12.46 10.89
CA ASN A 36 11.23 -13.78 10.61
C ASN A 36 11.58 -13.89 9.13
N TYR A 37 12.76 -14.43 8.84
CA TYR A 37 13.31 -14.56 7.49
C TYR A 37 13.37 -16.04 7.08
N ASP A 38 12.27 -16.76 7.26
CA ASP A 38 12.19 -18.14 6.80
C ASP A 38 12.37 -18.18 5.28
N GLN A 39 13.46 -18.79 4.83
CA GLN A 39 13.86 -18.78 3.43
C GLN A 39 12.84 -19.47 2.52
N ALA A 40 12.22 -20.55 2.97
CA ALA A 40 11.23 -21.29 2.16
C ALA A 40 9.97 -20.44 1.93
N VAL A 41 9.57 -19.68 2.94
CA VAL A 41 8.42 -18.76 2.89
C VAL A 41 8.69 -17.57 1.97
N LEU A 42 9.90 -17.02 2.02
CA LEU A 42 10.34 -15.94 1.13
C LEU A 42 10.38 -16.40 -0.33
N GLU A 43 10.87 -17.60 -0.59
CA GLU A 43 10.90 -18.22 -1.93
C GLU A 43 9.50 -18.52 -2.46
N ALA A 44 8.55 -18.83 -1.58
CA ALA A 44 7.13 -18.95 -1.92
C ALA A 44 6.44 -17.59 -2.14
N GLY A 45 7.13 -16.48 -1.91
CA GLY A 45 6.63 -15.12 -2.13
C GLY A 45 5.73 -14.58 -1.03
N ALA A 46 5.63 -15.25 0.12
CA ALA A 46 4.76 -14.77 1.18
C ALA A 46 5.32 -13.48 1.81
N PRO A 47 4.46 -12.52 2.19
CA PRO A 47 4.92 -11.24 2.72
C PRO A 47 5.54 -11.40 4.10
N ILE A 48 6.69 -10.77 4.33
CA ILE A 48 7.44 -10.87 5.59
C ILE A 48 6.61 -10.44 6.81
N ALA A 49 5.70 -9.47 6.63
CA ALA A 49 4.76 -9.09 7.67
C ALA A 49 4.01 -10.32 8.20
N ALA A 50 3.47 -11.21 7.35
CA ALA A 50 2.73 -12.38 7.81
C ALA A 50 3.51 -13.30 8.79
N PHE A 51 4.85 -13.21 8.82
CA PHE A 51 5.74 -13.98 9.69
C PHE A 51 6.51 -13.11 10.69
N THR A 52 6.16 -11.84 10.80
CA THR A 52 6.78 -10.92 11.75
C THR A 52 6.04 -10.99 13.07
N ALA A 53 6.75 -11.31 14.15
CA ALA A 53 6.21 -11.15 15.49
C ALA A 53 6.17 -9.65 15.83
N ILE A 54 4.99 -9.16 16.19
CA ILE A 54 4.78 -7.77 16.61
C ILE A 54 4.17 -7.78 18.01
N ASP A 55 4.85 -7.12 18.93
CA ASP A 55 4.31 -6.82 20.26
C ASP A 55 3.52 -5.51 20.17
N PHE A 56 2.22 -5.62 19.94
CA PHE A 56 1.35 -4.47 19.76
C PHE A 56 1.05 -3.78 21.10
N ASP A 57 1.29 -2.47 21.15
CA ASP A 57 0.84 -1.64 22.25
C ASP A 57 -0.59 -1.18 21.96
N ILE A 58 -1.55 -1.87 22.59
CA ILE A 58 -2.98 -1.61 22.41
C ILE A 58 -3.37 -0.21 22.91
N SER A 59 -2.70 0.29 23.96
CA SER A 59 -2.96 1.64 24.47
C SER A 59 -2.51 2.70 23.46
N LEU A 60 -1.34 2.49 22.86
CA LEU A 60 -0.82 3.36 21.81
C LEU A 60 -1.69 3.33 20.55
N PHE A 61 -2.18 2.15 20.15
CA PHE A 61 -3.11 2.01 19.02
C PHE A 61 -4.41 2.79 19.24
N LEU A 62 -5.02 2.68 20.44
CA LEU A 62 -6.21 3.45 20.79
C LEU A 62 -5.95 4.95 20.78
N GLN A 63 -4.80 5.39 21.30
CA GLN A 63 -4.39 6.79 21.24
C GLN A 63 -4.28 7.29 19.79
N TRP A 64 -3.70 6.49 18.89
CA TRP A 64 -3.57 6.85 17.47
C TRP A 64 -4.93 6.95 16.77
N ILE A 65 -5.90 6.10 17.11
CA ILE A 65 -7.27 6.25 16.60
C ILE A 65 -7.89 7.59 17.05
N ASP A 66 -7.68 8.01 18.30
CA ASP A 66 -8.19 9.30 18.80
C ASP A 66 -7.50 10.50 18.13
N GLU A 67 -6.19 10.45 17.94
CA GLU A 67 -5.45 11.49 17.21
C GLU A 67 -5.93 11.58 15.74
N LEU A 68 -6.16 10.43 15.08
CA LEU A 68 -6.69 10.38 13.72
C LEU A 68 -8.11 10.91 13.63
N LYS A 69 -8.96 10.62 14.62
CA LYS A 69 -10.30 11.21 14.76
C LYS A 69 -10.20 12.73 14.74
N GLY A 70 -9.28 13.33 15.50
CA GLY A 70 -9.06 14.78 15.51
C GLY A 70 -8.75 15.35 14.12
N VAL A 71 -7.88 14.69 13.35
CA VAL A 71 -7.54 15.09 11.98
C VAL A 71 -8.75 14.95 11.03
N LEU A 72 -9.51 13.86 11.16
CA LEU A 72 -10.69 13.61 10.32
C LEU A 72 -11.82 14.60 10.61
N LEU A 73 -12.13 14.89 11.87
CA LEU A 73 -13.17 15.84 12.26
C LEU A 73 -12.85 17.27 11.85
N LYS A 74 -11.58 17.68 11.94
CA LYS A 74 -11.13 18.98 11.43
C LYS A 74 -11.42 19.16 9.93
N ASN A 75 -11.33 18.09 9.14
CA ASN A 75 -11.52 18.12 7.69
C ASN A 75 -12.98 17.81 7.27
N ASN A 76 -13.70 17.02 8.06
CA ASN A 76 -15.10 16.67 7.85
C ASN A 76 -15.85 16.57 9.18
N PRO A 77 -16.40 17.69 9.69
CA PRO A 77 -17.11 17.72 10.98
C PRO A 77 -18.34 16.81 11.03
N GLN A 78 -18.93 16.43 9.88
CA GLN A 78 -20.10 15.55 9.84
C GLN A 78 -19.81 14.13 10.36
N LEU A 79 -18.54 13.75 10.45
CA LEU A 79 -18.13 12.46 11.02
C LEU A 79 -18.30 12.38 12.54
N GLU A 80 -18.64 13.47 13.23
CA GLU A 80 -18.82 13.47 14.69
C GLU A 80 -19.87 12.44 15.13
N VAL A 81 -20.97 12.32 14.38
CA VAL A 81 -22.03 11.32 14.61
C VAL A 81 -21.51 9.89 14.54
N GLU A 82 -20.55 9.62 13.63
CA GLU A 82 -19.94 8.30 13.48
C GLU A 82 -18.98 8.00 14.65
N PHE A 83 -18.20 9.00 15.07
CA PHE A 83 -17.30 8.84 16.22
C PHE A 83 -18.02 8.74 17.57
N ASP A 84 -19.21 9.33 17.72
CA ASP A 84 -20.06 9.17 18.91
C ASP A 84 -20.62 7.76 19.06
N LYS A 85 -20.85 7.07 17.93
CA LYS A 85 -21.15 5.64 17.93
C LYS A 85 -19.89 4.85 18.26
N LEU A 86 -18.79 5.16 17.57
CA LEU A 86 -17.55 4.39 17.65
C LEU A 86 -16.90 4.41 19.04
N VAL A 87 -16.93 5.53 19.76
CA VAL A 87 -16.33 5.66 21.10
C VAL A 87 -16.93 4.68 22.11
N LYS A 88 -18.18 4.23 21.88
CA LYS A 88 -18.86 3.24 22.74
C LYS A 88 -18.43 1.80 22.43
N LEU A 89 -17.83 1.58 21.27
CA LEU A 89 -17.44 0.28 20.74
C LEU A 89 -15.94 0.03 20.90
N LEU A 90 -15.14 1.09 20.77
CA LEU A 90 -13.69 1.01 20.78
C LEU A 90 -13.14 0.87 22.22
N ASN A 91 -12.80 -0.36 22.57
CA ASN A 91 -12.14 -0.75 23.83
C ASN A 91 -10.95 -1.65 23.52
N GLU A 92 -10.19 -2.06 24.54
CA GLU A 92 -9.01 -2.92 24.36
C GLU A 92 -9.30 -4.20 23.56
N LYS A 93 -10.40 -4.90 23.86
CA LYS A 93 -10.77 -6.13 23.15
C LYS A 93 -11.03 -5.87 21.66
N THR A 94 -11.76 -4.80 21.36
CA THR A 94 -12.07 -4.42 19.97
C THR A 94 -10.82 -3.93 19.24
N ALA A 95 -9.92 -3.23 19.93
CA ALA A 95 -8.66 -2.77 19.38
C ALA A 95 -7.72 -3.92 19.01
N VAL A 96 -7.60 -4.95 19.87
CA VAL A 96 -6.85 -6.18 19.56
C VAL A 96 -7.40 -6.83 18.29
N LEU A 97 -8.71 -7.02 18.23
CA LEU A 97 -9.35 -7.65 17.07
C LEU A 97 -9.17 -6.80 15.80
N TRP A 98 -9.37 -5.49 15.88
CA TRP A 98 -9.15 -4.59 14.74
C TRP A 98 -7.72 -4.63 14.23
N LEU A 99 -6.74 -4.76 15.11
CA LEU A 99 -5.34 -4.91 14.73
C LEU A 99 -5.11 -6.20 13.95
N GLU A 100 -5.58 -7.33 14.47
CA GLU A 100 -5.47 -8.64 13.83
C GLU A 100 -6.17 -8.66 12.46
N GLU A 101 -7.38 -8.12 12.39
CA GLU A 101 -8.20 -8.12 11.17
C GLU A 101 -7.65 -7.14 10.12
N ALA A 102 -7.11 -5.99 10.53
CA ALA A 102 -6.41 -5.07 9.62
C ALA A 102 -5.10 -5.67 9.11
N TYR A 103 -4.43 -6.47 9.95
CA TYR A 103 -3.23 -7.19 9.55
C TYR A 103 -3.52 -8.25 8.49
N ALA A 104 -4.60 -9.01 8.70
CA ALA A 104 -5.08 -10.05 7.80
C ALA A 104 -5.78 -9.52 6.54
N LEU A 105 -5.95 -8.19 6.40
CA LEU A 105 -6.71 -7.56 5.32
C LEU A 105 -8.15 -8.09 5.23
N ASN A 106 -8.77 -8.37 6.38
CA ASN A 106 -10.11 -8.97 6.43
C ASN A 106 -11.21 -7.93 6.20
N HIS A 107 -11.45 -7.61 4.93
CA HIS A 107 -12.50 -6.68 4.53
C HIS A 107 -13.92 -7.16 4.88
N VAL A 108 -14.14 -8.48 4.99
CA VAL A 108 -15.44 -9.05 5.34
C VAL A 108 -15.79 -8.69 6.78
N TYR A 109 -14.88 -8.94 7.72
CA TYR A 109 -15.07 -8.57 9.12
C TYR A 109 -15.40 -7.08 9.29
N PHE A 110 -14.65 -6.19 8.64
CA PHE A 110 -14.89 -4.75 8.79
C PHE A 110 -16.21 -4.29 8.18
N ASN A 111 -16.63 -4.88 7.06
CA ASN A 111 -17.93 -4.58 6.46
C ASN A 111 -19.07 -5.03 7.39
N GLU A 112 -18.99 -6.24 7.93
CA GLU A 112 -19.98 -6.77 8.88
C GLU A 112 -20.02 -5.96 10.17
N PHE A 113 -18.85 -5.59 10.71
CA PHE A 113 -18.74 -4.72 11.89
C PHE A 113 -19.40 -3.36 11.65
N ALA A 114 -19.15 -2.75 10.50
CA ALA A 114 -19.73 -1.46 10.16
C ALA A 114 -21.26 -1.56 10.02
N GLU A 115 -21.76 -2.57 9.33
CA GLU A 115 -23.20 -2.81 9.15
C GLU A 115 -23.90 -3.06 10.48
N GLN A 116 -23.37 -3.96 11.31
CA GLN A 116 -23.93 -4.32 12.61
C GLN A 116 -24.05 -3.12 13.56
N HIS A 117 -23.14 -2.15 13.44
CA HIS A 117 -23.08 -0.98 14.31
C HIS A 117 -23.61 0.30 13.66
N GLY A 118 -24.15 0.22 12.44
CA GLY A 118 -24.69 1.37 11.71
C GLY A 118 -23.64 2.45 11.45
N LEU A 119 -22.41 2.04 11.15
CA LEU A 119 -21.29 2.91 10.78
C LEU A 119 -21.14 2.99 9.26
N VAL A 120 -20.53 4.06 8.77
CA VAL A 120 -20.10 4.11 7.36
C VAL A 120 -19.01 3.07 7.09
N ALA A 121 -19.20 2.25 6.05
CA ALA A 121 -18.41 1.04 5.78
C ALA A 121 -16.89 1.26 5.71
N TRP A 122 -16.46 2.41 5.19
CA TRP A 122 -15.03 2.70 5.02
C TRP A 122 -14.33 3.07 6.35
N LEU A 123 -15.06 3.53 7.38
CA LEU A 123 -14.45 4.16 8.56
C LEU A 123 -13.69 3.16 9.44
N PRO A 124 -14.28 2.03 9.90
CA PRO A 124 -13.55 1.05 10.71
C PRO A 124 -12.25 0.51 10.06
N PRO A 125 -12.27 0.01 8.80
CA PRO A 125 -11.04 -0.50 8.18
C PRO A 125 -10.03 0.62 7.93
N PHE A 126 -10.48 1.84 7.62
CA PHE A 126 -9.58 2.98 7.44
C PHE A 126 -8.84 3.33 8.73
N LEU A 127 -9.53 3.41 9.87
CA LEU A 127 -8.90 3.73 11.15
C LEU A 127 -7.87 2.65 11.55
N ALA A 128 -8.27 1.38 11.47
CA ALA A 128 -7.42 0.26 11.85
C ALA A 128 -6.18 0.15 10.93
N GLU A 129 -6.36 0.25 9.61
CA GLU A 129 -5.27 0.16 8.65
C GLU A 129 -4.32 1.37 8.74
N THR A 130 -4.86 2.58 8.96
CA THR A 130 -4.05 3.81 9.11
C THR A 130 -3.18 3.75 10.36
N ALA A 131 -3.71 3.24 11.48
CA ALA A 131 -2.98 3.04 12.73
C ALA A 131 -2.00 1.86 12.67
N LEU A 132 -2.23 0.86 11.81
CA LEU A 132 -1.32 -0.27 11.60
C LEU A 132 -0.08 0.10 10.76
N ARG A 133 -0.21 1.03 9.80
CA ARG A 133 0.86 1.40 8.86
C ARG A 133 2.21 1.71 9.48
N PRO A 134 2.33 2.46 10.60
CA PRO A 134 3.62 2.69 11.26
C PRO A 134 4.40 1.40 11.58
N TYR A 135 3.72 0.34 12.03
CA TYR A 135 4.34 -0.96 12.27
C TYR A 135 4.81 -1.60 10.95
N LEU A 136 3.99 -1.58 9.90
CA LEU A 136 4.37 -2.11 8.59
C LEU A 136 5.57 -1.37 7.98
N GLN A 137 5.64 -0.05 8.19
CA GLN A 137 6.76 0.78 7.77
C GLN A 137 8.04 0.44 8.55
N LEU A 138 7.92 0.20 9.85
CA LEU A 138 9.05 -0.27 10.67
C LEU A 138 9.54 -1.66 10.23
N ILE A 139 8.63 -2.58 9.87
CA ILE A 139 9.00 -3.86 9.26
C ILE A 139 9.78 -3.61 7.96
N ALA A 140 9.26 -2.76 7.08
CA ALA A 140 9.92 -2.42 5.81
C ALA A 140 11.33 -1.86 6.03
N GLU A 141 11.51 -0.94 6.97
CA GLU A 141 12.83 -0.38 7.31
C GLU A 141 13.83 -1.45 7.77
N LYS A 142 13.40 -2.38 8.62
CA LYS A 142 14.25 -3.50 9.08
C LYS A 142 14.62 -4.47 7.96
N VAL A 143 13.70 -4.68 7.03
CA VAL A 143 13.85 -5.62 5.91
C VAL A 143 14.63 -5.00 4.74
N GLN A 144 14.60 -3.67 4.57
CA GLN A 144 15.13 -2.96 3.41
C GLN A 144 16.57 -3.32 3.02
N PRO A 145 17.54 -3.51 3.96
CA PRO A 145 18.89 -3.93 3.59
C PRO A 145 18.93 -5.26 2.83
N ARG A 146 18.02 -6.21 3.14
CA ARG A 146 17.91 -7.49 2.43
C ARG A 146 17.31 -7.32 1.05
N LEU A 147 16.29 -6.47 0.91
CA LEU A 147 15.70 -6.17 -0.40
C LEU A 147 16.73 -5.53 -1.35
N ASN A 148 17.58 -4.65 -0.80
CA ASN A 148 18.64 -3.99 -1.55
C ASN A 148 19.77 -4.94 -1.99
N ALA A 149 20.02 -6.01 -1.22
CA ALA A 149 21.04 -7.01 -1.52
C ALA A 149 20.57 -8.05 -2.57
N ALA A 150 19.28 -8.11 -2.89
CA ALA A 150 18.74 -9.08 -3.83
C ALA A 150 19.09 -8.72 -5.29
N GLU A 151 20.10 -9.38 -5.85
CA GLU A 151 20.58 -9.12 -7.22
C GLU A 151 19.52 -9.35 -8.31
N LYS A 152 18.58 -10.29 -8.09
CA LYS A 152 17.55 -10.69 -9.07
C LYS A 152 16.19 -10.02 -8.82
N GLY A 153 16.11 -9.05 -7.90
CA GLY A 153 14.85 -8.50 -7.39
C GLY A 153 14.33 -9.31 -6.21
N ALA A 154 13.75 -8.61 -5.22
CA ALA A 154 13.36 -9.20 -3.94
C ALA A 154 11.91 -9.72 -3.89
N ALA A 155 11.12 -9.51 -4.95
CA ALA A 155 9.72 -9.91 -5.01
C ALA A 155 9.54 -11.10 -5.95
N VAL A 156 8.75 -12.08 -5.50
CA VAL A 156 8.26 -13.16 -6.34
C VAL A 156 7.12 -12.61 -7.20
N PRO A 157 7.17 -12.79 -8.55
CA PRO A 157 6.07 -12.38 -9.40
C PRO A 157 4.76 -13.02 -8.94
N GLY A 158 3.76 -12.18 -8.72
CA GLY A 158 2.38 -12.59 -8.41
C GLY A 158 2.03 -12.43 -6.95
N CYS A 159 3.01 -12.13 -6.11
CA CYS A 159 2.85 -12.11 -4.66
C CYS A 159 2.79 -10.69 -4.07
N GLY A 160 2.84 -9.65 -4.90
CA GLY A 160 2.77 -8.26 -4.44
C GLY A 160 4.06 -7.77 -3.76
N CYS A 161 3.91 -6.86 -2.80
CA CYS A 161 5.01 -6.34 -2.00
C CYS A 161 5.60 -7.44 -1.10
N PRO A 162 6.92 -7.68 -1.13
CA PRO A 162 7.55 -8.76 -0.34
C PRO A 162 7.50 -8.51 1.17
N VAL A 163 7.13 -7.29 1.60
CA VAL A 163 6.96 -6.94 3.01
C VAL A 163 5.52 -7.12 3.46
N CYS A 164 4.54 -6.52 2.78
CA CYS A 164 3.18 -6.41 3.31
C CYS A 164 2.09 -6.98 2.38
N GLY A 165 2.46 -7.57 1.25
CA GLY A 165 1.53 -8.19 0.30
C GLY A 165 0.75 -7.22 -0.59
N GLU A 166 0.91 -5.90 -0.40
CA GLU A 166 0.23 -4.89 -1.24
C GLU A 166 0.49 -5.12 -2.74
N PRO A 167 -0.55 -5.09 -3.60
CA PRO A 167 -0.37 -5.23 -5.04
C PRO A 167 0.60 -4.22 -5.63
N VAL A 168 1.40 -4.66 -6.61
CA VAL A 168 2.42 -3.81 -7.24
C VAL A 168 1.80 -2.81 -8.21
N ARG A 169 1.46 -1.63 -7.71
CA ARG A 169 0.78 -0.60 -8.51
C ARG A 169 1.61 0.63 -8.89
N LEU A 170 2.77 0.81 -8.25
CA LEU A 170 3.62 1.99 -8.47
C LEU A 170 5.10 1.62 -8.64
N GLY A 171 5.62 1.90 -9.82
CA GLY A 171 7.03 1.95 -10.15
C GLY A 171 7.51 3.37 -10.38
N GLN A 172 8.79 3.60 -10.09
CA GLN A 172 9.49 4.85 -10.38
C GLN A 172 10.68 4.58 -11.27
N ILE A 173 10.91 5.43 -12.27
CA ILE A 173 12.20 5.46 -12.98
C ILE A 173 13.13 6.39 -12.22
N GLU A 174 14.25 5.83 -11.77
CA GLU A 174 15.19 6.50 -10.88
C GLU A 174 16.64 6.43 -11.38
N GLY A 175 17.48 7.33 -10.85
CA GLY A 175 18.93 7.35 -11.11
C GLY A 175 19.25 7.31 -12.60
N LYS A 176 19.96 6.26 -13.03
CA LYS A 176 20.37 6.04 -14.43
C LYS A 176 19.27 5.43 -15.31
N GLY A 177 18.02 5.41 -14.85
CA GLY A 177 16.87 4.86 -15.58
C GLY A 177 16.45 3.47 -15.13
N GLN A 178 16.72 3.11 -13.88
CA GLN A 178 16.30 1.85 -13.25
C GLN A 178 14.83 1.95 -12.85
N LYS A 179 14.07 0.87 -13.01
CA LYS A 179 12.70 0.76 -12.50
C LYS A 179 12.75 0.25 -11.06
N VAL A 180 12.31 1.08 -10.13
CA VAL A 180 12.20 0.75 -8.70
C VAL A 180 10.73 0.69 -8.35
N LEU A 181 10.26 -0.43 -7.81
CA LEU A 181 8.91 -0.56 -7.30
C LEU A 181 8.86 0.00 -5.89
N HIS A 182 7.80 0.74 -5.57
CA HIS A 182 7.60 1.32 -4.25
C HIS A 182 6.22 0.96 -3.72
N CYS A 183 6.17 0.43 -2.50
CA CYS A 183 4.92 0.10 -1.84
C CYS A 183 4.32 1.34 -1.17
N PRO A 184 3.13 1.83 -1.58
CA PRO A 184 2.48 2.99 -0.94
C PRO A 184 1.90 2.67 0.44
N ARG A 185 1.87 1.38 0.85
CA ARG A 185 1.40 0.93 2.17
C ARG A 185 2.51 0.90 3.22
N CYS A 186 3.53 0.08 3.00
CA CYS A 186 4.64 -0.11 3.95
C CYS A 186 5.91 0.67 3.61
N THR A 187 5.95 1.39 2.48
CA THR A 187 7.13 2.17 2.00
C THR A 187 8.37 1.35 1.60
N ALA A 188 8.31 0.02 1.64
CA ALA A 188 9.36 -0.82 1.08
C ALA A 188 9.56 -0.56 -0.42
N TYR A 189 10.80 -0.65 -0.87
CA TYR A 189 11.14 -0.52 -2.28
C TYR A 189 12.10 -1.62 -2.74
N TRP A 190 12.05 -1.97 -4.02
CA TRP A 190 12.93 -2.97 -4.61
C TRP A 190 13.12 -2.76 -6.11
N LEU A 191 14.24 -3.22 -6.64
CA LEU A 191 14.52 -3.18 -8.07
C LEU A 191 13.62 -4.17 -8.81
N ASP A 192 13.15 -3.75 -9.98
CA ASP A 192 12.39 -4.58 -10.92
C ASP A 192 13.00 -4.50 -12.32
N LYS A 193 12.76 -5.52 -13.14
CA LYS A 193 13.16 -5.48 -14.55
C LYS A 193 12.41 -4.33 -15.23
N LYS A 194 13.15 -3.56 -16.03
CA LYS A 194 12.61 -2.36 -16.67
C LYS A 194 11.41 -2.66 -17.57
N ILE A 195 11.46 -3.77 -18.29
CA ILE A 195 10.40 -4.23 -19.18
C ILE A 195 10.00 -5.65 -18.78
N SER A 196 9.13 -5.72 -17.77
CA SER A 196 8.45 -6.93 -17.35
C SER A 196 7.11 -6.56 -16.72
N CYS A 197 6.20 -7.51 -16.68
CA CYS A 197 5.02 -7.44 -15.84
C CYS A 197 5.42 -7.67 -14.38
N SER A 198 5.18 -6.68 -13.54
CA SER A 198 5.43 -6.78 -12.09
C SER A 198 4.44 -7.71 -11.37
N HIS A 199 3.40 -8.18 -12.07
CA HIS A 199 2.40 -9.12 -11.55
C HIS A 199 2.69 -10.57 -11.93
N CYS A 200 2.86 -10.94 -13.19
CA CYS A 200 3.08 -12.35 -13.56
C CYS A 200 4.52 -12.68 -13.98
N GLY A 201 5.42 -11.69 -13.99
CA GLY A 201 6.82 -11.89 -14.39
C GLY A 201 7.03 -11.98 -15.90
N ASN A 202 5.95 -11.89 -16.71
CA ASN A 202 6.03 -11.88 -18.17
C ASN A 202 7.00 -10.80 -18.67
N ASP A 203 8.00 -11.20 -19.45
CA ASP A 203 9.00 -10.30 -20.07
C ASP A 203 8.95 -10.32 -21.61
N ASP A 204 7.90 -10.91 -22.17
CA ASP A 204 7.62 -10.88 -23.61
C ASP A 204 7.13 -9.49 -24.05
N HIS A 205 8.00 -8.78 -24.77
CA HIS A 205 7.76 -7.44 -25.29
C HIS A 205 6.53 -7.32 -26.21
N THR A 206 6.05 -8.42 -26.80
CA THR A 206 4.85 -8.39 -27.66
C THR A 206 3.55 -8.36 -26.86
N THR A 207 3.61 -8.75 -25.58
CA THR A 207 2.46 -8.81 -24.67
C THR A 207 2.57 -7.85 -23.48
N ILE A 208 3.67 -7.08 -23.42
CA ILE A 208 3.83 -5.92 -22.54
C ILE A 208 3.64 -4.66 -23.37
N GLN A 209 2.65 -3.84 -23.00
CA GLN A 209 2.39 -2.56 -23.66
C GLN A 209 2.60 -1.40 -22.69
N PHE A 210 2.86 -0.22 -23.25
CA PHE A 210 3.03 1.02 -22.49
C PHE A 210 1.97 2.01 -22.94
N LEU A 211 1.07 2.37 -22.04
CA LEU A 211 0.13 3.46 -22.28
C LEU A 211 0.80 4.77 -21.88
N THR A 212 0.92 5.69 -22.83
CA THR A 212 1.43 7.04 -22.60
C THR A 212 0.28 8.02 -22.47
N ILE A 213 0.42 9.00 -21.58
CA ILE A 213 -0.59 10.04 -21.39
C ILE A 213 -0.22 11.28 -22.19
N GLU A 214 -1.14 11.75 -23.02
CA GLU A 214 -0.94 12.98 -23.78
C GLU A 214 -0.69 14.15 -22.83
N GLY A 215 0.39 14.90 -23.08
CA GLY A 215 0.79 16.02 -22.22
C GLY A 215 1.46 15.65 -20.90
N ASP A 216 1.71 14.36 -20.62
CA ASP A 216 2.50 13.90 -19.47
C ASP A 216 3.57 12.87 -19.89
N ALA A 217 4.71 13.38 -20.34
CA ALA A 217 5.87 12.55 -20.70
C ALA A 217 6.54 11.84 -19.51
N SER A 218 6.19 12.22 -18.27
CA SER A 218 6.76 11.63 -17.05
C SER A 218 5.99 10.41 -16.55
N SER A 219 4.79 10.14 -17.08
CA SER A 219 3.92 9.07 -16.59
C SER A 219 3.63 8.05 -17.69
N GLN A 220 3.78 6.78 -17.36
CA GLN A 220 3.41 5.66 -18.22
C GLN A 220 2.61 4.64 -17.41
N ILE A 221 1.79 3.84 -18.10
CA ILE A 221 1.13 2.68 -17.52
C ILE A 221 1.70 1.45 -18.23
N HIS A 222 2.39 0.60 -17.48
CA HIS A 222 2.87 -0.68 -18.00
C HIS A 222 1.72 -1.69 -17.85
N VAL A 223 1.22 -2.21 -18.96
CA VAL A 223 0.11 -3.18 -18.98
C VAL A 223 0.59 -4.52 -19.53
N CYS A 224 -0.01 -5.61 -19.07
CA CYS A 224 0.31 -6.97 -19.50
C CYS A 224 -0.92 -7.65 -20.08
N ASP A 225 -0.86 -8.08 -21.33
CA ASP A 225 -1.99 -8.76 -21.97
C ASP A 225 -2.21 -10.18 -21.50
N LYS A 226 -1.18 -10.83 -20.93
CA LYS A 226 -1.29 -12.20 -20.40
C LYS A 226 -2.11 -12.27 -19.12
N CYS A 227 -1.76 -11.47 -18.12
CA CYS A 227 -2.48 -11.46 -16.85
C CYS A 227 -3.47 -10.30 -16.73
N LYS A 228 -3.57 -9.39 -17.70
CA LYS A 228 -4.40 -8.17 -17.58
C LYS A 228 -4.06 -7.32 -16.34
N GLY A 229 -2.83 -7.40 -15.84
CA GLY A 229 -2.34 -6.55 -14.76
C GLY A 229 -1.71 -5.24 -15.26
N TYR A 230 -1.72 -4.18 -14.46
CA TYR A 230 -1.03 -2.93 -14.76
C TYR A 230 -0.17 -2.39 -13.60
N THR A 231 0.83 -1.58 -13.92
CA THR A 231 1.63 -0.82 -12.95
C THR A 231 1.85 0.59 -13.48
N LYS A 232 1.55 1.61 -12.67
CA LYS A 232 1.89 3.00 -12.97
C LYS A 232 3.39 3.17 -12.86
N VAL A 233 4.04 3.77 -13.86
CA VAL A 233 5.48 3.99 -13.88
C VAL A 233 5.75 5.48 -14.08
N ILE A 234 6.32 6.10 -13.05
CA ILE A 234 6.53 7.55 -13.01
C ILE A 234 8.03 7.85 -13.06
N ASP A 235 8.46 8.67 -14.01
CA ASP A 235 9.82 9.16 -14.08
C ASP A 235 10.05 10.28 -13.05
N THR A 236 10.74 9.94 -11.96
CA THR A 236 11.02 10.88 -10.86
C THR A 236 12.41 11.49 -10.94
N ARG A 237 13.17 11.25 -12.02
CA ARG A 237 14.54 11.78 -12.20
C ARG A 237 14.57 13.31 -12.29
N GLN A 238 13.50 13.93 -12.76
CA GLN A 238 13.38 15.39 -12.88
C GLN A 238 12.70 16.05 -11.67
N HIS A 239 12.28 15.26 -10.66
CA HIS A 239 11.63 15.82 -9.48
C HIS A 239 12.67 16.48 -8.57
N LEU A 240 12.50 17.78 -8.30
CA LEU A 240 13.31 18.53 -7.35
C LEU A 240 13.10 18.02 -5.91
N GLU A 241 11.86 17.69 -5.57
CA GLU A 241 11.47 17.07 -4.32
C GLU A 241 10.59 15.87 -4.64
N LYS A 242 11.01 14.68 -4.22
CA LYS A 242 10.22 13.46 -4.43
C LYS A 242 9.09 13.45 -3.39
N PRO A 243 7.80 13.48 -3.80
CA PRO A 243 6.72 13.25 -2.86
C PRO A 243 6.87 11.86 -2.23
N SER A 244 6.31 11.67 -1.02
CA SER A 244 6.21 10.33 -0.44
C SER A 244 5.50 9.38 -1.41
N THR A 245 5.86 8.10 -1.36
CA THR A 245 5.29 7.08 -2.25
C THR A 245 3.76 7.10 -2.24
N SER A 246 3.14 7.20 -1.07
CA SER A 246 1.68 7.24 -0.92
C SER A 246 1.07 8.50 -1.56
N LEU A 247 1.73 9.66 -1.47
CA LEU A 247 1.28 10.88 -2.16
C LEU A 247 1.47 10.79 -3.67
N LEU A 248 2.55 10.16 -4.15
CA LEU A 248 2.77 9.95 -5.57
C LEU A 248 1.71 9.03 -6.16
N ASP A 249 1.43 7.92 -5.47
CA ASP A 249 0.37 6.96 -5.80
C ASP A 249 -0.98 7.68 -5.93
N LEU A 250 -1.34 8.49 -4.93
CA LEU A 250 -2.58 9.25 -4.93
C LEU A 250 -2.65 10.31 -6.02
N LYS A 251 -1.58 11.09 -6.23
CA LYS A 251 -1.55 12.13 -7.28
C LYS A 251 -1.71 11.55 -8.68
N THR A 252 -1.38 10.27 -8.84
CA THR A 252 -1.43 9.53 -10.11
C THR A 252 -2.66 8.63 -10.21
N ILE A 253 -3.67 8.81 -9.35
CA ILE A 253 -4.87 7.96 -9.34
C ILE A 253 -5.66 7.96 -10.66
N HIS A 254 -5.60 9.03 -11.44
CA HIS A 254 -6.19 9.08 -12.79
C HIS A 254 -5.62 8.00 -13.73
N LEU A 255 -4.36 7.58 -13.54
CA LEU A 255 -3.76 6.52 -14.33
C LEU A 255 -4.38 5.15 -13.99
N ASP A 256 -4.80 4.94 -12.74
CA ASP A 256 -5.52 3.73 -12.35
C ASP A 256 -6.86 3.65 -13.10
N TYR A 257 -7.61 4.75 -13.17
CA TYR A 257 -8.87 4.81 -13.92
C TYR A 257 -8.68 4.51 -15.41
N ILE A 258 -7.66 5.11 -16.05
CA ILE A 258 -7.36 4.87 -17.47
C ILE A 258 -7.05 3.38 -17.73
N ALA A 259 -6.28 2.74 -16.86
CA ALA A 259 -5.96 1.32 -16.98
C ALA A 259 -7.21 0.43 -16.78
N GLN A 260 -8.01 0.76 -15.78
CA GLN A 260 -9.22 0.00 -15.43
C GLN A 260 -10.30 0.11 -16.51
N GLU A 261 -10.48 1.28 -17.12
CA GLU A 261 -11.39 1.47 -18.27
C GLU A 261 -10.99 0.64 -19.48
N GLN A 262 -9.70 0.31 -19.61
CA GLN A 262 -9.18 -0.59 -20.65
C GLN A 262 -9.20 -2.08 -20.24
N GLY A 263 -9.78 -2.41 -19.08
CA GLY A 263 -9.95 -3.78 -18.60
C GLY A 263 -8.74 -4.38 -17.88
N TYR A 264 -7.79 -3.55 -17.43
CA TYR A 264 -6.66 -4.00 -16.61
C TYR A 264 -6.95 -3.85 -15.12
N SER A 265 -6.35 -4.72 -14.28
CA SER A 265 -6.52 -4.72 -12.83
C SER A 265 -5.20 -4.56 -12.08
N VAL A 266 -5.27 -4.10 -10.82
CA VAL A 266 -4.09 -3.83 -10.00
C VAL A 266 -3.45 -5.10 -9.42
N THR A 267 -4.17 -6.22 -9.43
CA THR A 267 -3.68 -7.54 -9.00
C THR A 267 -3.25 -8.40 -10.18
N GLY A 268 -3.68 -8.05 -11.39
CA GLY A 268 -3.75 -8.98 -12.50
C GLY A 268 -4.73 -10.13 -12.22
N ASN A 269 -5.08 -10.83 -13.29
CA ASN A 269 -5.79 -12.09 -13.33
C ASN A 269 -4.76 -13.16 -13.67
N ILE A 270 -4.02 -13.60 -12.65
CA ILE A 270 -3.11 -14.73 -12.81
C ILE A 270 -4.00 -15.96 -13.01
N GLN A 271 -4.21 -16.35 -14.26
CA GLN A 271 -4.76 -17.67 -14.54
C GLN A 271 -3.70 -18.66 -14.06
N SER A 272 -4.04 -19.45 -13.05
CA SER A 272 -3.31 -20.68 -12.78
C SER A 272 -3.45 -21.52 -14.05
N ASP A 273 -2.38 -21.59 -14.85
CA ASP A 273 -2.27 -22.63 -15.85
C ASP A 273 -2.33 -23.96 -15.09
N ASP A 274 -3.52 -24.54 -14.97
CA ASP A 274 -3.72 -25.95 -14.68
C ASP A 274 -3.10 -26.73 -15.84
N LYS A 275 -1.77 -26.85 -15.81
CA LYS A 275 -1.04 -27.89 -16.52
C LYS A 275 -0.68 -28.96 -15.51
N THR A 276 -1.71 -29.64 -15.03
CA THR A 276 -1.58 -31.01 -14.56
C THR A 276 -1.32 -31.88 -15.79
N ASN A 277 -0.06 -32.27 -15.96
CA ASN A 277 0.33 -33.48 -16.67
C ASN A 277 0.49 -34.61 -15.65
#